data_AF-A9LCP6-F1
#
_entry.id   AF-A9LCP6-F1
#
_cell.length_a   1.000
_cell.length_b   1.000
_cell.length_c   1.000
_cell.angle_alpha   90.00
_cell.angle_beta   90.00
_cell.angle_gamma   90.00
#
_symmetry.space_group_name_H-M   'P 1'
#
loop_
_entity.id
_entity.type
_entity.pdbx_description
1 polymer ?
#
loop_
_entity_poly.entity_id
_entity_poly.type
_entity_poly.pdbx_seq_one_letter_code
_entity_poly.pdbx_strand_id
1 'polypeptide(L)'
;LCTADAELMVSFIQSNYDTFGSGILVPETGISLHNRGSAFTLEKGHSNQIAANKRPFHTIIPGFLTKDNQPIGPFGVMGAPMQPQGHLQMVVNLTDYQMNPQTALDAPRWRFLEGNSVLLERGASPEIIAGL
;
A
#
# COMPACT_ATOMS: atom_id res chain seq x y z
N LEU A 1 10.06 0.07 1.07
CA LEU A 1 11.50 -0.19 1.24
C LEU A 1 11.63 -1.39 2.15
N CYS A 2 12.38 -2.39 1.71
CA CYS A 2 12.67 -3.58 2.48
C CYS A 2 14.17 -3.72 2.61
N THR A 3 14.66 -3.95 3.82
CA THR A 3 16.08 -4.23 4.08
C THR A 3 16.19 -5.41 5.02
N ALA A 4 17.25 -6.21 4.86
CA ALA A 4 17.56 -7.35 5.71
C ALA A 4 19.07 -7.50 5.85
N ASP A 5 19.52 -7.81 7.05
CA ASP A 5 20.86 -8.33 7.35
C ASP A 5 20.73 -9.63 8.17
N ALA A 6 21.83 -10.09 8.76
CA ALA A 6 21.86 -11.36 9.51
C ALA A 6 21.06 -11.32 10.82
N GLU A 7 20.77 -10.14 11.36
CA GLU A 7 20.15 -9.96 12.67
C GLU A 7 18.79 -9.25 12.59
N LEU A 8 18.60 -8.38 11.60
CA LEU A 8 17.46 -7.48 11.51
C LEU A 8 16.84 -7.47 10.12
N MET A 9 15.52 -7.37 10.11
CA MET A 9 14.72 -7.12 8.91
C MET A 9 13.78 -5.94 9.14
N VAL A 10 13.65 -5.07 8.14
CA VAL A 10 12.85 -3.84 8.25
C VAL A 10 11.90 -3.69 7.07
N SER A 11 10.62 -3.43 7.38
CA SER A 11 9.63 -2.96 6.43
C SER A 11 9.37 -1.48 6.67
N PHE A 12 9.80 -0.63 5.74
CA PHE A 12 9.68 0.81 5.85
C PHE A 12 8.95 1.42 4.66
N ILE A 13 8.08 2.39 4.95
CA ILE A 13 7.30 3.09 3.94
C ILE A 13 7.04 4.52 4.41
N GLN A 14 7.28 5.48 3.51
CA GLN A 14 7.01 6.89 3.73
C GLN A 14 6.37 7.48 2.46
N SER A 15 5.59 8.55 2.62
CA SER A 15 4.98 9.24 1.49
C SER A 15 4.45 10.61 1.90
N ASN A 16 4.55 11.57 0.97
CA ASN A 16 3.94 12.89 1.07
C ASN A 16 2.41 12.91 0.85
N TYR A 17 1.79 11.72 0.82
CA TYR A 17 0.45 11.40 0.37
C TYR A 17 0.33 11.42 -1.15
N ASP A 18 -0.09 12.54 -1.74
CA ASP A 18 -0.12 12.69 -3.18
C ASP A 18 1.29 13.04 -3.69
N THR A 19 1.60 12.73 -4.95
CA THR A 19 2.88 12.92 -5.65
C THR A 19 3.92 13.81 -4.94
N PHE A 20 3.82 15.14 -5.07
CA PHE A 20 4.73 16.13 -4.46
C PHE A 20 4.17 16.71 -3.14
N GLY A 21 3.21 16.02 -2.52
CA GLY A 21 2.49 16.48 -1.34
C GLY A 21 1.61 17.68 -1.64
N SER A 22 1.76 18.74 -0.84
CA SER A 22 0.97 19.96 -0.98
C SER A 22 1.41 20.85 -2.15
N GLY A 23 2.51 20.52 -2.82
CA GLY A 23 3.16 21.41 -3.78
C GLY A 23 3.93 22.56 -3.12
N ILE A 24 3.97 22.61 -1.78
CA ILE A 24 4.72 23.61 -1.04
C ILE A 24 6.13 23.09 -0.78
N LEU A 25 7.12 23.80 -1.32
CA LEU A 25 8.55 23.62 -1.03
C LEU A 25 8.98 24.70 -0.05
N VAL A 26 9.54 24.30 1.09
CA VAL A 26 10.10 25.26 2.05
C VAL A 26 11.33 25.94 1.41
N PRO A 27 11.34 27.29 1.29
CA PRO A 27 12.40 28.00 0.57
C PRO A 27 13.80 27.58 1.01
N GLU A 28 14.69 27.38 0.05
CA GLU A 28 16.13 27.08 0.26
C GLU A 28 16.45 25.75 0.99
N THR A 29 15.45 24.94 1.36
CA THR A 29 15.70 23.70 2.14
C THR A 29 15.58 22.40 1.35
N GLY A 30 14.90 22.41 0.20
CA GLY A 30 14.53 21.18 -0.50
C GLY A 30 13.41 20.36 0.17
N ILE A 31 12.82 20.83 1.27
CA ILE A 31 11.77 20.10 2.01
C ILE A 31 10.41 20.36 1.36
N SER A 32 9.86 19.33 0.71
CA SER A 32 8.50 19.31 0.19
C SER A 32 7.53 18.86 1.29
N LEU A 33 6.52 19.68 1.58
CA LEU A 33 5.54 19.40 2.62
C LEU A 33 4.46 18.41 2.14
N HIS A 34 4.11 17.45 2.99
CA HIS A 34 3.03 16.51 2.70
C HIS A 34 1.66 17.18 2.69
N ASN A 35 0.69 16.60 1.96
CA ASN A 35 -0.72 17.01 2.03
C ASN A 35 -1.62 16.00 2.78
N ARG A 36 -1.03 15.15 3.64
CA ARG A 36 -1.71 14.05 4.38
C ARG A 36 -3.03 14.43 5.06
N GLY A 37 -3.20 15.69 5.47
CA GLY A 37 -4.44 16.19 6.07
C GLY A 37 -5.67 16.04 5.17
N SER A 38 -5.51 15.91 3.85
CA SER A 38 -6.61 15.65 2.91
C SER A 38 -7.29 14.31 3.11
N ALA A 39 -6.69 13.39 3.87
CA ALA A 39 -7.31 12.13 4.22
C ALA A 39 -8.36 12.24 5.35
N PHE A 40 -8.53 13.40 5.99
CA PHE A 40 -9.67 13.61 6.91
C PHE A 40 -10.99 13.75 6.13
N THR A 41 -12.10 13.47 6.81
CA THR A 41 -13.43 13.91 6.37
C THR A 41 -13.90 15.13 7.17
N LEU A 42 -14.80 15.91 6.56
CA LEU A 42 -15.51 17.01 7.22
C LEU A 42 -16.91 16.57 7.73
N GLU A 43 -17.30 15.34 7.47
CA GLU A 43 -18.56 14.78 7.93
C GLU A 43 -18.62 14.73 9.46
N LYS A 44 -19.64 15.38 10.02
CA LYS A 44 -19.83 15.47 11.47
C LYS A 44 -20.16 14.08 12.05
N GLY A 45 -19.40 13.67 13.05
CA GLY A 45 -19.60 12.39 13.75
C GLY A 45 -18.86 11.21 13.11
N HIS A 46 -18.24 11.38 11.94
CA HIS A 46 -17.42 10.32 11.36
C HIS A 46 -16.15 10.09 12.18
N SER A 47 -15.72 8.83 12.34
CA SER A 47 -14.53 8.47 13.15
C SER A 47 -13.25 9.14 12.67
N ASN A 48 -13.15 9.42 11.37
CA ASN A 48 -12.06 10.15 10.70
C ASN A 48 -12.37 11.64 10.45
N GLN A 49 -13.29 12.26 11.19
CA GLN A 49 -13.53 13.70 11.15
C GLN A 49 -12.27 14.47 11.58
N ILE A 50 -11.96 15.60 10.92
CA ILE A 50 -10.84 16.48 11.29
C ILE A 50 -10.96 17.02 12.73
N ALA A 51 -9.84 17.03 13.46
CA ALA A 51 -9.74 17.61 14.80
C ALA A 51 -8.30 18.03 15.13
N ALA A 52 -8.14 18.96 16.08
CA ALA A 52 -6.83 19.41 16.54
C ALA A 52 -6.02 18.24 17.15
N ASN A 53 -4.71 18.17 16.83
CA ASN A 53 -3.78 17.13 17.26
C ASN A 53 -4.18 15.68 16.89
N LYS A 54 -5.20 15.50 16.05
CA LYS A 54 -5.57 14.20 15.52
C LYS A 54 -4.72 13.87 14.29
N ARG A 55 -4.40 12.59 14.10
CA ARG A 55 -3.79 12.08 12.86
C ARG A 55 -4.89 11.53 11.96
N PRO A 56 -4.86 11.81 10.65
CA PRO A 56 -5.86 11.28 9.73
C PRO A 56 -5.67 9.78 9.52
N PHE A 57 -6.70 9.13 8.99
CA PHE A 57 -6.56 7.80 8.40
C PHE A 57 -5.35 7.78 7.45
N HIS A 58 -4.54 6.72 7.54
CA HIS A 58 -3.31 6.58 6.79
C HIS A 58 -3.42 5.45 5.78
N THR A 59 -3.07 5.75 4.53
CA THR A 59 -3.00 4.74 3.47
C THR A 59 -1.72 3.91 3.51
N ILE A 60 -0.69 4.41 4.20
CA ILE A 60 0.63 3.79 4.28
C ILE A 60 0.58 2.59 5.23
N ILE A 61 0.95 1.42 4.72
CA ILE A 61 1.00 0.18 5.52
C ILE A 61 2.26 -0.64 5.18
N PRO A 62 3.29 -0.69 6.05
CA PRO A 62 4.37 -1.66 5.91
C PRO A 62 3.88 -3.06 6.29
N GLY A 63 4.18 -4.06 5.48
CA GLY A 63 3.88 -5.47 5.75
C GLY A 63 5.10 -6.23 6.27
N PHE A 64 4.86 -7.21 7.13
CA PHE A 64 5.89 -8.16 7.58
C PHE A 64 5.27 -9.55 7.74
N LEU A 65 5.89 -10.57 7.15
CA LEU A 65 5.44 -11.95 7.26
C LEU A 65 6.21 -12.70 8.35
N THR A 66 5.47 -13.47 9.13
CA THR A 66 6.01 -14.40 10.13
C THR A 66 5.34 -15.76 9.96
N LYS A 67 6.05 -16.82 10.31
CA LYS A 67 5.53 -18.19 10.33
C LYS A 67 6.11 -18.89 11.55
N ASP A 68 5.25 -19.52 12.37
CA ASP A 68 5.67 -20.23 13.59
C ASP A 68 6.57 -19.36 14.50
N ASN A 69 6.20 -18.09 14.64
CA ASN A 69 6.93 -17.06 15.37
C ASN A 69 8.35 -16.77 14.85
N GLN A 70 8.68 -17.23 13.64
CA GLN A 70 9.92 -16.92 12.93
C GLN A 70 9.68 -15.84 11.86
N PRO A 71 10.60 -14.88 11.70
CA PRO A 71 10.46 -13.85 10.69
C PRO A 71 10.75 -14.45 9.30
N ILE A 72 9.79 -14.29 8.38
CA ILE A 72 9.98 -14.66 6.97
C ILE A 72 10.53 -13.47 6.20
N GLY A 73 9.94 -12.28 6.41
CA GLY A 73 10.52 -11.05 5.88
C GLY A 73 9.55 -9.90 5.65
N PRO A 74 10.10 -8.72 5.34
CA PRO A 74 9.35 -7.50 5.09
C PRO A 74 8.78 -7.48 3.67
N PHE A 75 7.57 -6.96 3.50
CA PHE A 75 6.97 -6.72 2.20
C PHE A 75 6.14 -5.43 2.20
N GLY A 76 5.80 -4.96 1.01
CA GLY A 76 4.87 -3.85 0.84
C GLY A 76 4.55 -3.63 -0.62
N VAL A 77 3.30 -3.26 -0.92
CA VAL A 77 2.87 -2.90 -2.27
C VAL A 77 2.41 -1.45 -2.26
N MET A 78 3.17 -0.57 -2.91
CA MET A 78 2.84 0.86 -2.98
C MET A 78 1.60 1.12 -3.85
N GLY A 79 0.78 2.12 -3.48
CA GLY A 79 -0.33 2.57 -4.36
C GLY A 79 -1.58 3.11 -3.66
N ALA A 80 -1.44 3.85 -2.55
CA ALA A 80 -2.57 4.48 -1.85
C ALA A 80 -3.71 3.45 -1.51
N PRO A 81 -4.99 3.54 -1.94
CA PRO A 81 -5.97 2.47 -1.65
C PRO A 81 -5.64 1.09 -2.24
N MET A 82 -4.68 0.99 -3.17
CA MET A 82 -4.19 -0.30 -3.66
C MET A 82 -3.38 -1.06 -2.60
N GLN A 83 -2.76 -0.38 -1.63
CA GLN A 83 -1.86 -1.02 -0.67
C GLN A 83 -2.48 -2.26 0.01
N PRO A 84 -3.68 -2.19 0.65
CA PRO A 84 -4.27 -3.37 1.28
C PRO A 84 -4.64 -4.47 0.28
N GLN A 85 -5.05 -4.11 -0.95
CA GLN A 85 -5.42 -5.07 -1.99
C GLN A 85 -4.19 -5.78 -2.56
N GLY A 86 -3.10 -5.04 -2.76
CA GLY A 86 -1.80 -5.57 -3.14
C GLY A 86 -1.18 -6.42 -2.04
N HIS A 87 -1.36 -6.04 -0.77
CA HIS A 87 -0.93 -6.86 0.37
C HIS A 87 -1.63 -8.21 0.36
N LEU A 88 -2.96 -8.23 0.18
CA LEU A 88 -3.71 -9.48 0.03
C LEU A 88 -3.13 -10.34 -1.11
N GLN A 89 -2.99 -9.76 -2.30
CA GLN A 89 -2.47 -10.47 -3.47
C GLN A 89 -1.05 -11.01 -3.24
N MET A 90 -0.16 -10.22 -2.62
CA MET A 90 1.20 -10.67 -2.28
C MET A 90 1.19 -11.84 -1.30
N VAL A 91 0.39 -11.75 -0.23
CA VAL A 91 0.33 -12.83 0.77
C VAL A 91 -0.20 -14.11 0.13
N VAL A 92 -1.33 -14.04 -0.59
CA VAL A 92 -1.91 -15.21 -1.30
C VAL A 92 -0.93 -15.82 -2.29
N ASN A 93 -0.23 -15.00 -3.08
CA ASN A 93 0.77 -15.49 -4.04
C ASN A 93 1.92 -16.23 -3.35
N LEU A 94 2.41 -15.69 -2.22
CA LEU A 94 3.51 -16.29 -1.46
C LEU A 94 3.08 -17.54 -0.68
N THR A 95 1.90 -17.53 -0.05
CA THR A 95 1.49 -18.60 0.87
C THR A 95 0.70 -19.70 0.18
N ASP A 96 -0.25 -19.33 -0.67
CA ASP A 96 -1.23 -20.27 -1.21
C ASP A 96 -0.74 -20.83 -2.55
N TYR A 97 -0.27 -19.95 -3.44
CA TYR A 97 0.32 -20.34 -4.72
C TYR A 97 1.81 -20.68 -4.64
N GLN A 98 2.44 -20.49 -3.46
CA GLN A 98 3.84 -20.82 -3.20
C GLN A 98 4.82 -20.20 -4.22
N MET A 99 4.46 -19.01 -4.74
CA MET A 99 5.33 -18.27 -5.65
C MET A 99 6.57 -17.78 -4.91
N ASN A 100 7.70 -17.71 -5.60
CA ASN A 100 8.85 -17.00 -5.08
C ASN A 100 8.58 -15.47 -5.06
N PRO A 101 9.36 -14.66 -4.32
CA PRO A 101 9.11 -13.23 -4.18
C PRO A 101 9.03 -12.46 -5.51
N GLN A 102 9.89 -12.78 -6.48
CA GLN A 102 9.90 -12.09 -7.77
C GLN A 102 8.64 -12.44 -8.58
N THR A 103 8.29 -13.73 -8.66
CA THR A 103 7.08 -14.17 -9.37
C THR A 103 5.80 -13.62 -8.72
N ALA A 104 5.75 -13.54 -7.38
CA ALA A 104 4.63 -12.93 -6.68
C ALA A 104 4.47 -11.44 -7.02
N LEU A 105 5.58 -10.72 -7.22
CA LEU A 105 5.59 -9.33 -7.67
C LEU A 105 5.20 -9.18 -9.15
N ASP A 106 5.66 -10.10 -10.01
CA ASP A 106 5.41 -10.07 -11.45
C ASP A 106 3.98 -10.48 -11.83
N ALA A 107 3.28 -11.20 -10.94
CA ALA A 107 1.92 -11.66 -11.15
C ALA A 107 0.97 -10.49 -11.48
N PRO A 108 0.10 -10.62 -12.50
CA PRO A 108 -0.87 -9.60 -12.85
C PRO A 108 -1.81 -9.28 -11.68
N ARG A 109 -2.03 -8.00 -11.42
CA ARG A 109 -2.84 -7.53 -10.28
C ARG A 109 -4.23 -7.09 -10.70
N TRP A 110 -5.12 -7.15 -9.71
CA TRP A 110 -6.44 -6.54 -9.76
C TRP A 110 -6.58 -5.46 -8.70
N ARG A 111 -7.45 -4.49 -8.96
CA ARG A 111 -7.82 -3.43 -8.00
C ARG A 111 -9.31 -3.14 -8.08
N PHE A 112 -10.02 -3.40 -7.00
CA PHE A 112 -11.37 -2.91 -6.79
C PHE A 112 -11.39 -1.37 -6.68
N LEU A 113 -12.35 -0.74 -7.36
CA LEU A 113 -12.61 0.69 -7.29
C LEU A 113 -13.85 1.00 -6.45
N GLU A 114 -15.03 0.68 -6.99
CA GLU A 114 -16.32 0.90 -6.36
C GLU A 114 -17.39 0.06 -7.06
N GLY A 115 -18.51 -0.20 -6.37
CA GLY A 115 -19.63 -0.98 -6.94
C GLY A 115 -19.18 -2.32 -7.49
N ASN A 116 -19.32 -2.52 -8.80
CA ASN A 116 -18.86 -3.71 -9.52
C ASN A 116 -17.66 -3.42 -10.44
N SER A 117 -16.90 -2.36 -10.16
CA SER A 117 -15.77 -1.93 -11.00
C SER A 117 -14.44 -2.43 -10.45
N VAL A 118 -13.71 -3.17 -11.29
CA VAL A 118 -12.36 -3.69 -11.01
C VAL A 118 -11.43 -3.31 -12.16
N LEU A 119 -10.24 -2.82 -11.84
CA LEU A 119 -9.14 -2.66 -12.79
C LEU A 119 -8.29 -3.91 -12.79
N LEU A 120 -7.86 -4.32 -13.98
CA LEU A 120 -6.95 -5.44 -14.19
C LEU A 120 -5.72 -4.94 -14.95
N GLU A 121 -4.55 -5.43 -14.56
CA GLU A 121 -3.33 -5.20 -15.35
C GLU A 121 -3.40 -5.96 -16.68
N ARG A 122 -2.68 -5.46 -17.69
CA ARG A 122 -2.69 -6.02 -19.06
C ARG A 122 -2.28 -7.49 -19.14
N GLY A 123 -1.56 -7.99 -18.14
CA GLY A 123 -1.14 -9.39 -18.06
C GLY A 123 -2.25 -10.36 -17.63
N ALA A 124 -3.43 -9.85 -17.25
CA ALA A 124 -4.56 -10.71 -16.89
C ALA A 124 -5.03 -11.56 -18.08
N SER A 125 -5.32 -12.84 -17.83
CA SER A 125 -5.79 -13.76 -18.87
C SER A 125 -7.12 -13.28 -19.47
N PRO A 126 -7.27 -13.25 -20.81
CA PRO A 126 -8.55 -12.92 -21.46
C PRO A 126 -9.71 -13.79 -20.99
N GLU A 127 -9.45 -15.06 -20.66
CA GLU A 127 -10.47 -15.98 -20.15
C GLU A 127 -10.98 -15.55 -18.78
N ILE A 128 -10.08 -15.13 -17.88
CA ILE A 128 -10.45 -14.60 -16.56
C ILE A 128 -11.25 -13.30 -16.73
N ILE A 129 -10.80 -12.41 -17.61
CA ILE A 129 -11.50 -11.13 -17.87
C ILE A 129 -12.94 -11.39 -18.36
N ALA A 130 -13.13 -12.37 -19.25
CA ALA A 130 -14.44 -12.71 -19.78
C ALA A 130 -15.36 -13.42 -18.78
N GLY A 131 -14.80 -14.03 -17.73
CA GLY A 131 -15.54 -14.77 -16.71
C GLY A 131 -15.95 -13.97 -15.47
N LEU A 132 -15.50 -12.72 -15.35
CA LEU A 132 -15.87 -11.78 -14.28
C LEU A 132 -17.13 -10.99 -14.65
#